data_AF-A0A9P9P3K8-F1
#
_entry.id   AF-A0A9P9P3K8-F1
#
_cell.length_a   1.000
_cell.length_b   1.000
_cell.length_c   1.000
_cell.angle_alpha   90.00
_cell.angle_beta   90.00
_cell.angle_gamma   90.00
#
_symmetry.space_group_name_H-M   'P 1'
#
loop_
_entity.id
_entity.type
_entity.pdbx_description
1 polymer ?
#
loop_
_entity_poly.entity_id
_entity_poly.type
_entity_poly.pdbx_seq_one_letter_code
_entity_poly.pdbx_strand_id
1 'polypeptide(L)'
;HSHVTQEFPTTYNTGTYGASNPLGLSGSNFPCQLGVGGLPSSGTTEVAIGEPFNITFAGLATHGGGMCQISILPGFNPSKSNADFRVIKTHYECLTTTSGNLDSGAPNTMMATIPAGIETGEYTQSWTWASKTTNELY
;
A
#
# COMPACT_ATOMS: atom_id res chain seq x y z
N HIS A 1 -15.67 8.58 8.65
CA HIS A 1 -14.21 8.53 8.90
C HIS A 1 -13.53 8.57 7.54
N SER A 2 -12.35 9.19 7.40
CA SER A 2 -11.58 9.01 6.17
C SER A 2 -11.07 7.56 6.12
N HIS A 3 -11.11 6.98 4.92
CA HIS A 3 -10.47 5.71 4.64
C HIS A 3 -8.95 5.79 4.82
N VAL A 4 -8.31 4.63 4.88
CA VAL A 4 -6.90 4.52 5.24
C VAL A 4 -6.00 4.74 4.02
N THR A 5 -4.90 5.46 4.23
CA THR A 5 -3.84 5.70 3.23
C THR A 5 -2.48 5.37 3.81
N GLN A 6 -1.56 4.87 2.98
CA GLN A 6 -0.14 4.79 3.34
C GLN A 6 0.45 6.21 3.38
N GLU A 7 1.24 6.51 4.43
CA GLU A 7 1.99 7.76 4.57
C GLU A 7 3.49 7.54 4.28
N PHE A 8 4.04 6.42 4.72
CA PHE A 8 5.42 6.03 4.48
C PHE A 8 5.49 4.56 4.05
N PRO A 9 6.32 4.18 3.06
CA PRO A 9 7.00 5.05 2.09
C PRO A 9 6.04 6.02 1.38
N THR A 10 6.56 7.16 0.93
CA THR A 10 5.75 8.19 0.25
C THR A 10 5.04 7.60 -0.97
N THR A 11 3.74 7.83 -1.10
CA THR A 11 2.93 7.24 -2.18
C THR A 11 3.09 7.98 -3.50
N TYR A 12 2.64 7.35 -4.58
CA TYR A 12 2.40 8.06 -5.84
C TYR A 12 1.26 9.08 -5.69
N ASN A 13 1.22 10.05 -6.61
CA ASN A 13 0.06 10.93 -6.73
C ASN A 13 -1.08 10.18 -7.44
N THR A 14 -2.18 9.93 -6.71
CA THR A 14 -3.37 9.22 -7.20
C THR A 14 -4.41 10.15 -7.86
N GLY A 15 -4.04 11.40 -8.11
CA GLY A 15 -4.90 12.41 -8.72
C GLY A 15 -6.23 12.59 -7.98
N THR A 16 -7.30 12.82 -8.74
CA THR A 16 -8.65 13.04 -8.20
C THR A 16 -9.32 11.77 -7.67
N TYR A 17 -8.78 10.58 -7.99
CA TYR A 17 -9.31 9.33 -7.44
C TYR A 17 -9.05 9.25 -5.94
N GLY A 18 -7.88 9.69 -5.48
CA GLY A 18 -7.52 9.74 -4.07
C GLY A 18 -7.04 8.39 -3.50
N ALA A 19 -5.93 8.44 -2.76
CA ALA A 19 -5.22 7.27 -2.24
C ALA A 19 -5.99 6.49 -1.16
N SER A 20 -7.08 7.04 -0.65
CA SER A 20 -7.90 6.42 0.39
C SER A 20 -9.06 5.60 -0.17
N ASN A 21 -9.36 5.69 -1.47
CA ASN A 21 -10.47 4.95 -2.05
C ASN A 21 -10.04 3.49 -2.34
N PRO A 22 -10.93 2.49 -2.27
CA PRO A 22 -10.59 1.14 -2.68
C PRO A 22 -10.34 1.06 -4.18
N LEU A 23 -9.77 -0.02 -4.69
CA LEU A 23 -9.77 -0.33 -6.12
C LEU A 23 -11.20 -0.45 -6.64
N GLY A 24 -11.46 0.10 -7.83
CA GLY A 24 -12.77 0.03 -8.45
C GLY A 24 -13.09 -1.39 -8.90
N LEU A 25 -14.36 -1.79 -8.83
CA LEU A 25 -14.79 -3.15 -9.18
C LEU A 25 -14.50 -3.54 -10.64
N SER A 26 -14.38 -2.57 -11.54
CA SER A 26 -13.99 -2.80 -12.94
C SER A 26 -12.47 -3.02 -13.11
N GLY A 27 -11.68 -2.80 -12.06
CA GLY A 27 -10.22 -2.82 -12.08
C GLY A 27 -9.62 -1.73 -12.96
N SER A 28 -10.37 -0.70 -13.37
CA SER A 28 -9.88 0.35 -14.29
C SER A 28 -8.72 1.15 -13.72
N ASN A 29 -8.65 1.28 -12.39
CA ASN A 29 -7.62 2.02 -11.65
C ASN A 29 -6.50 1.12 -11.08
N PHE A 30 -6.50 -0.17 -11.41
CA PHE A 30 -5.38 -1.06 -11.09
C PHE A 30 -4.25 -0.92 -12.13
N PRO A 31 -2.96 -0.96 -11.72
CA PRO A 31 -2.45 -0.95 -10.34
C PRO A 31 -2.30 0.48 -9.78
N CYS A 32 -2.12 0.57 -8.46
CA CYS A 32 -1.65 1.77 -7.75
C CYS A 32 -2.53 3.04 -7.87
N GLN A 33 -3.76 2.94 -8.38
CA GLN A 33 -4.74 4.05 -8.40
C GLN A 33 -4.26 5.30 -9.16
N LEU A 34 -3.29 5.13 -10.07
CA LEU A 34 -2.54 6.22 -10.69
C LEU A 34 -3.33 7.05 -11.70
N GLY A 35 -4.55 6.64 -12.05
CA GLY A 35 -5.28 7.24 -13.17
C GLY A 35 -4.43 7.22 -14.46
N VAL A 36 -4.46 8.32 -15.22
CA VAL A 36 -3.57 8.56 -16.36
C VAL A 36 -2.32 9.32 -15.89
N GLY A 37 -1.25 8.60 -15.58
CA GLY A 37 0.10 9.19 -15.45
C GLY A 37 0.58 9.49 -14.03
N GLY A 38 0.22 8.69 -13.03
CA GLY A 38 0.72 8.85 -11.67
C GLY A 38 2.25 8.80 -11.60
N LEU A 39 2.83 9.94 -11.24
CA LEU A 39 4.26 10.10 -10.93
C LEU A 39 4.46 9.94 -9.42
N PRO A 40 5.68 9.58 -8.97
CA PRO A 40 6.02 9.59 -7.55
C PRO A 40 5.70 10.97 -6.95
N SER A 41 5.06 11.03 -5.78
CA SER A 41 4.82 12.33 -5.15
C SER A 41 6.11 12.80 -4.47
N SER A 42 6.66 13.94 -4.91
CA SER A 42 7.78 14.72 -4.35
C SER A 42 9.08 14.01 -3.88
N GLY A 43 9.24 12.69 -3.99
CA GLY A 43 10.47 11.98 -3.61
C GLY A 43 10.37 10.45 -3.65
N THR A 44 11.52 9.79 -3.59
CA THR A 44 11.66 8.33 -3.43
C THR A 44 12.08 8.03 -1.98
N THR A 45 11.81 6.81 -1.52
CA THR A 45 12.30 6.31 -0.23
C THR A 45 13.43 5.31 -0.48
N GLU A 46 14.60 5.57 0.08
CA GLU A 46 15.72 4.63 0.03
C GLU A 46 15.57 3.57 1.12
N VAL A 47 15.70 2.29 0.72
CA VAL A 47 15.67 1.14 1.62
C VAL A 47 16.82 0.21 1.27
N ALA A 48 17.57 -0.24 2.27
CA ALA A 48 18.67 -1.19 2.07
C ALA A 48 18.16 -2.64 2.09
N ILE A 49 18.79 -3.50 1.28
CA ILE A 49 18.53 -4.94 1.31
C ILE A 49 18.89 -5.49 2.69
N GLY A 50 17.99 -6.28 3.28
CA GLY A 50 18.18 -6.87 4.60
C GLY A 50 17.86 -5.96 5.78
N GLU A 51 17.69 -4.65 5.57
CA GLU A 51 17.30 -3.73 6.64
C GLU A 51 15.76 -3.61 6.74
N PRO A 52 15.19 -3.64 7.95
CA PRO A 52 13.77 -3.41 8.13
C PRO A 52 13.42 -1.93 7.88
N PHE A 53 12.31 -1.70 7.20
CA PHE A 53 11.71 -0.38 7.04
C PHE A 53 10.24 -0.41 7.47
N ASN A 54 9.77 0.73 7.96
CA ASN A 54 8.38 0.88 8.39
C ASN A 54 7.47 1.13 7.18
N ILE A 55 6.20 0.75 7.34
CA ILE A 55 5.08 1.20 6.52
C ILE A 55 4.07 1.81 7.49
N THR A 56 3.82 3.11 7.35
CA THR A 56 2.91 3.86 8.23
C THR A 56 1.67 4.30 7.46
N PHE A 57 0.59 4.55 8.20
CA PHE A 57 -0.71 4.82 7.64
C PHE A 57 -1.40 5.96 8.38
N ALA A 58 -2.31 6.63 7.68
CA ALA A 58 -3.26 7.57 8.24
C ALA A 58 -4.70 7.15 7.93
N GLY A 59 -5.65 7.73 8.65
CA GLY A 59 -7.08 7.44 8.52
C GLY A 59 -7.61 6.57 9.65
N LEU A 60 -8.93 6.55 9.78
CA LEU A 60 -9.61 5.92 10.92
C LEU A 60 -10.61 4.84 10.50
N ALA A 61 -11.02 4.80 9.22
CA ALA A 61 -11.88 3.74 8.69
C ALA A 61 -11.05 2.49 8.35
N THR A 62 -10.58 1.80 9.40
CA THR A 62 -9.79 0.56 9.32
C THR A 62 -10.65 -0.68 9.07
N HIS A 63 -11.98 -0.57 9.06
CA HIS A 63 -12.93 -1.64 8.72
C HIS A 63 -12.71 -2.96 9.49
N GLY A 64 -12.25 -2.87 10.74
CA GLY A 64 -11.93 -4.03 11.58
C GLY A 64 -10.64 -4.75 11.17
N GLY A 65 -9.78 -4.07 10.43
CA GLY A 65 -8.52 -4.54 9.89
C GLY A 65 -8.70 -5.43 8.66
N GLY A 66 -7.97 -6.54 8.63
CA GLY A 66 -8.01 -7.51 7.54
C GLY A 66 -6.63 -8.00 7.19
N MET A 67 -6.45 -8.46 5.95
CA MET A 67 -5.17 -8.98 5.49
C MET A 67 -4.49 -7.96 4.57
N CYS A 68 -3.19 -7.80 4.75
CA CYS A 68 -2.37 -6.99 3.86
C CYS A 68 -1.19 -7.74 3.30
N GLN A 69 -0.78 -7.30 2.12
CA GLN A 69 0.47 -7.67 1.49
C GLN A 69 1.29 -6.42 1.21
N ILE A 70 2.58 -6.51 1.49
CA ILE A 70 3.59 -5.57 0.99
C ILE A 70 4.31 -6.28 -0.15
N SER A 71 4.29 -5.66 -1.32
CA SER A 71 4.90 -6.22 -2.52
C SER A 71 5.78 -5.20 -3.22
N ILE A 72 6.66 -5.67 -4.10
CA ILE A 72 7.54 -4.83 -4.91
C ILE A 72 7.41 -5.17 -6.39
N LEU A 73 7.56 -4.16 -7.24
CA LEU A 73 7.63 -4.28 -8.70
C LEU A 73 8.81 -3.44 -9.20
N PRO A 74 9.68 -3.93 -10.11
CA PRO A 74 10.76 -3.13 -10.67
C PRO A 74 10.28 -1.87 -11.39
N GLY A 75 11.00 -0.76 -11.20
CA GLY A 75 10.76 0.54 -11.82
C GLY A 75 9.66 1.38 -11.17
N PHE A 76 9.47 2.60 -11.69
CA PHE A 76 8.51 3.59 -11.14
C PHE A 76 7.23 3.78 -11.96
N ASN A 77 6.99 2.95 -12.97
CA ASN A 77 5.84 3.08 -13.86
C ASN A 77 4.98 1.80 -13.84
N PRO A 78 4.29 1.51 -12.73
CA PRO A 78 3.42 0.35 -12.64
C PRO A 78 2.20 0.56 -13.55
N SER A 79 1.84 -0.50 -14.28
CA SER A 79 0.74 -0.52 -15.25
C SER A 79 0.15 -1.93 -15.31
N LYS A 80 -1.02 -2.09 -15.96
CA LYS A 80 -1.62 -3.42 -16.12
C LYS A 80 -0.74 -4.40 -16.88
N SER A 81 0.07 -3.93 -17.83
CA SER A 81 0.90 -4.81 -18.68
C SER A 81 2.17 -5.30 -17.99
N ASN A 82 2.58 -4.67 -16.88
CA ASN A 82 3.78 -5.05 -16.12
C ASN A 82 3.50 -5.33 -14.64
N ALA A 83 2.23 -5.56 -14.25
CA ALA A 83 1.83 -5.76 -12.86
C ALA A 83 2.23 -7.15 -12.29
N ASP A 84 3.52 -7.48 -12.32
CA ASP A 84 4.12 -8.68 -11.71
C ASP A 84 4.70 -8.36 -10.33
N PHE A 85 3.82 -8.05 -9.38
CA PHE A 85 4.20 -7.70 -8.01
C PHE A 85 4.66 -8.93 -7.23
N ARG A 86 5.81 -8.83 -6.57
CA ARG A 86 6.37 -9.89 -5.73
C ARG A 86 6.15 -9.57 -4.25
N VAL A 87 5.43 -10.44 -3.55
CA VAL A 87 5.13 -10.28 -2.13
C VAL A 87 6.41 -10.46 -1.30
N ILE A 88 6.72 -9.47 -0.47
CA ILE A 88 7.83 -9.52 0.49
C ILE A 88 7.34 -9.65 1.94
N LYS A 89 6.07 -9.32 2.21
CA LYS A 89 5.46 -9.48 3.53
C LYS A 89 3.96 -9.69 3.41
N THR A 90 3.43 -10.58 4.26
CA THR A 90 1.99 -10.72 4.52
C THR A 90 1.71 -10.38 5.97
N HIS A 91 0.58 -9.73 6.24
CA HIS A 91 0.14 -9.35 7.58
C HIS A 91 -1.36 -9.64 7.74
N TYR A 92 -1.75 -10.48 8.72
CA TYR A 92 -3.14 -10.95 8.88
C TYR A 92 -4.02 -10.06 9.76
N GLU A 93 -3.42 -9.18 10.58
CA GLU A 93 -4.13 -8.22 11.45
C GLU A 93 -3.80 -6.79 11.02
N CYS A 94 -4.02 -6.53 9.73
CA CYS A 94 -3.59 -5.30 9.09
C CYS A 94 -4.37 -4.09 9.62
N LEU A 95 -3.68 -2.97 9.81
CA LEU A 95 -4.21 -1.67 10.26
C LEU A 95 -4.74 -1.62 11.69
N THR A 96 -5.38 -2.68 12.19
CA THR A 96 -5.88 -2.74 13.57
C THR A 96 -6.19 -4.18 13.97
N THR A 97 -6.21 -4.43 15.28
CA THR A 97 -6.77 -5.65 15.88
C THR A 97 -8.20 -5.45 16.43
N THR A 98 -8.70 -4.21 16.41
CA THR A 98 -10.08 -3.89 16.81
C THR A 98 -11.08 -4.43 15.78
N SER A 99 -12.28 -4.81 16.22
CA SER A 99 -13.32 -5.36 15.33
C SER A 99 -13.99 -4.32 14.43
N GLY A 100 -13.75 -3.03 14.67
CA GLY A 100 -14.29 -1.91 13.90
C GLY A 100 -13.25 -0.83 13.62
N ASN A 101 -13.74 0.33 13.21
CA ASN A 101 -12.92 1.51 12.95
C ASN A 101 -12.23 2.02 14.21
N LEU A 102 -11.13 2.76 14.04
CA LEU A 102 -10.46 3.43 15.15
C LEU A 102 -11.25 4.68 15.54
N ASP A 103 -11.37 4.94 16.85
CA ASP A 103 -11.98 6.15 17.38
C ASP A 103 -11.00 7.34 17.36
N SER A 104 -9.70 7.07 17.50
CA SER A 104 -8.62 8.05 17.47
C SER A 104 -7.27 7.38 17.19
N GLY A 105 -6.23 8.19 16.96
CA GLY A 105 -4.87 7.70 16.71
C GLY A 105 -4.60 7.41 15.23
N ALA A 106 -3.74 6.42 14.99
CA ALA A 106 -3.34 5.99 13.65
C ALA A 106 -3.42 4.46 13.56
N PRO A 107 -3.56 3.90 12.35
CA PRO A 107 -3.47 2.46 12.15
C PRO A 107 -2.11 1.90 12.55
N ASN A 108 -2.07 0.60 12.84
CA ASN A 108 -0.87 -0.12 13.19
C ASN A 108 0.22 0.04 12.11
N THR A 109 1.41 0.44 12.53
CA THR A 109 2.61 0.43 11.67
C THR A 109 3.00 -1.00 11.33
N MET A 110 3.40 -1.22 10.08
CA MET A 110 3.94 -2.49 9.62
C MET A 110 5.44 -2.38 9.39
N MET A 111 6.13 -3.51 9.42
CA MET A 111 7.53 -3.61 9.02
C MET A 111 7.67 -4.60 7.88
N ALA A 112 8.46 -4.24 6.89
CA ALA A 112 8.92 -5.13 5.84
C ALA A 112 10.45 -5.04 5.71
N THR A 113 11.01 -6.01 5.02
CA THR A 113 12.44 -6.08 4.71
C THR A 113 12.56 -6.51 3.26
N ILE A 114 13.43 -5.85 2.49
CA ILE A 114 13.76 -6.32 1.14
C ILE A 114 14.63 -7.58 1.29
N PRO A 115 14.19 -8.75 0.82
CA PRO A 115 14.93 -9.99 1.00
C PRO A 115 16.23 -10.00 0.19
N ALA A 116 17.19 -10.80 0.63
CA ALA A 116 18.40 -11.07 -0.14
C ALA A 116 18.06 -11.67 -1.51
N GLY A 117 18.86 -11.36 -2.53
CA GLY A 117 18.68 -11.86 -3.90
C GLY A 117 17.79 -10.98 -4.78
N ILE A 118 17.21 -9.90 -4.25
CA ILE A 118 16.63 -8.83 -5.05
C ILE A 118 17.76 -7.93 -5.57
N GLU A 119 17.75 -7.63 -6.87
CA GLU A 119 18.74 -6.72 -7.47
C GLU A 119 18.51 -5.29 -6.97
N THR A 120 19.60 -4.56 -6.71
CA THR A 120 19.51 -3.14 -6.34
C THR A 120 18.96 -2.33 -7.52
N GLY A 121 18.08 -1.38 -7.24
CA GLY A 121 17.52 -0.51 -8.27
C GLY A 121 16.26 0.20 -7.80
N GLU A 122 15.52 0.73 -8.77
CA GLU A 122 14.26 1.41 -8.54
C GLU A 122 13.12 0.40 -8.46
N TYR A 123 12.22 0.56 -7.49
CA TYR A 123 11.06 -0.29 -7.31
C TYR A 123 9.84 0.52 -6.90
N THR A 124 8.68 0.11 -7.40
CA THR A 124 7.37 0.44 -6.87
C THR A 124 7.08 -0.49 -5.70
N GLN A 125 6.92 0.04 -4.50
CA GLN A 125 6.33 -0.71 -3.39
C GLN A 125 4.80 -0.56 -3.44
N SER A 126 4.08 -1.67 -3.28
CA SER A 126 2.63 -1.66 -3.08
C SER A 126 2.27 -2.15 -1.69
N TRP A 127 1.29 -1.48 -1.10
CA TRP A 127 0.52 -2.00 0.02
C TRP A 127 -0.86 -2.34 -0.55
N THR A 128 -1.30 -3.57 -0.29
CA THR A 128 -2.62 -4.03 -0.70
C THR A 128 -3.36 -4.50 0.53
N TRP A 129 -4.60 -4.08 0.70
CA TRP A 129 -5.41 -4.40 1.87
C TRP A 129 -6.77 -4.96 1.48
N ALA A 130 -7.01 -6.22 1.87
CA ALA A 130 -8.32 -6.83 1.84
C ALA A 130 -9.03 -6.54 3.17
N SER A 131 -10.03 -5.67 3.13
CA SER A 131 -10.82 -5.28 4.29
C SER A 131 -11.60 -6.46 4.87
N LYS A 132 -11.60 -6.59 6.19
CA LYS A 132 -12.29 -7.67 6.90
C LYS A 132 -13.81 -7.59 6.77
N THR A 133 -14.38 -6.39 6.72
CA THR A 133 -15.84 -6.20 6.87
C THR A 133 -16.53 -5.65 5.64
N THR A 134 -15.79 -5.04 4.69
CA THR A 134 -16.39 -4.38 3.52
C THR A 134 -16.23 -5.14 2.21
N ASN A 135 -15.42 -6.21 2.17
CA ASN A 135 -15.06 -6.94 0.95
C ASN A 135 -14.41 -6.04 -0.13
N GLU A 136 -13.84 -4.92 0.30
CA GLU A 136 -13.09 -3.99 -0.53
C GLU A 136 -11.62 -4.38 -0.56
N LEU A 137 -11.00 -4.14 -1.71
CA LEU A 137 -9.56 -4.26 -1.90
C LEU A 137 -9.01 -2.86 -2.11
N TYR A 138 -8.06 -2.45 -1.28
CA TYR A 138 -7.33 -1.20 -1.41
C TYR A 138 -5.97 -1.47 -2.04
#